data_AF-A0A2E8H8P6-F1
#
_entry.id   AF-A0A2E8H8P6-F1
#
_cell.length_a   1.000
_cell.length_b   1.000
_cell.length_c   1.000
_cell.angle_alpha   90.00
_cell.angle_beta   90.00
_cell.angle_gamma   90.00
#
_symmetry.space_group_name_H-M   'P 1'
#
loop_
_entity.id
_entity.type
_entity.pdbx_description
1 polymer ?
#
loop_
_entity_poly.entity_id
_entity_poly.type
_entity_poly.pdbx_seq_one_letter_code
_entity_poly.pdbx_strand_id
1 'polypeptide(L)'
;TLSHVLDMAGIRSEATRVKLHSFDGYSTSIPLERALRDEVILAWEMNGEPLPARHGFPLRLINPGHYGQKMPKWITRIELIDEAYLGYWERKPEDQQVKWSDEAVATVNSRIDAPLSTWDDTTDTASGGGAFSPETVRGASGDSYTIHGIAMAGERTLKRVEVSTDDGRSWADATITSRSLPNVWVTWTFEWAIPSTADYYINVRATDIDGVIQPEVDEGLDVYDGRTSWHRVFVVVIRRDT
;
A
#
# COMPACT_ATOMS: atom_id res chain seq x y z
N THR A 1 15.87 -10.79 14.23
CA THR A 1 14.40 -10.61 14.10
C THR A 1 13.87 -9.95 15.37
N LEU A 2 12.62 -9.47 15.38
CA LEU A 2 12.00 -8.99 16.61
C LEU A 2 11.86 -10.13 17.63
N SER A 3 11.45 -11.32 17.18
CA SER A 3 11.35 -12.53 18.00
C SER A 3 12.60 -12.78 18.86
N HIS A 4 13.79 -12.73 18.24
CA HIS A 4 15.05 -12.94 18.95
C HIS A 4 15.30 -11.92 20.08
N VAL A 5 14.94 -10.65 19.87
CA VAL A 5 15.08 -9.61 20.90
C VAL A 5 14.09 -9.83 22.05
N LEU A 6 12.88 -10.29 21.75
CA LEU A 6 11.88 -10.62 22.77
C LEU A 6 12.29 -11.84 23.60
N ASP A 7 12.85 -12.86 22.96
CA ASP A 7 13.39 -14.05 23.64
C ASP A 7 14.53 -13.68 24.60
N MET A 8 15.45 -12.80 24.16
CA MET A 8 16.51 -12.27 25.02
C MET A 8 15.97 -11.48 26.22
N ALA A 9 14.85 -10.76 26.06
CA ALA A 9 14.22 -10.01 27.13
C ALA A 9 13.49 -10.91 28.14
N GLY A 10 13.10 -12.12 27.74
CA GLY A 10 12.32 -13.06 28.55
C GLY A 10 10.83 -12.76 28.49
N ILE A 11 10.12 -13.48 27.62
CA ILE A 11 8.67 -13.34 27.47
C ILE A 11 7.97 -13.97 28.67
N ARG A 12 7.18 -13.18 29.40
CA ARG A 12 6.34 -13.66 30.49
C ARG A 12 5.04 -14.27 29.94
N SER A 13 4.51 -15.28 30.63
CA SER A 13 3.31 -16.03 30.19
C SER A 13 2.06 -15.17 30.00
N GLU A 14 1.97 -14.04 30.69
CA GLU A 14 0.87 -13.09 30.62
C GLU A 14 0.98 -12.11 29.45
N ALA A 15 2.13 -12.02 28.78
CA ALA A 15 2.31 -11.08 27.68
C ALA A 15 1.41 -11.45 26.50
N THR A 16 0.64 -10.49 26.00
CA THR A 16 -0.30 -10.66 24.88
C THR A 16 0.06 -9.79 23.69
N ARG A 17 0.78 -8.69 23.90
CA ARG A 17 1.17 -7.74 22.84
C ARG A 17 2.57 -7.20 23.03
N VAL A 18 3.12 -6.67 21.93
CA VAL A 18 4.39 -5.93 21.91
C VAL A 18 4.09 -4.49 21.56
N LYS A 19 4.33 -3.59 22.51
CA LYS A 19 4.20 -2.15 22.35
C LYS A 19 5.53 -1.53 21.96
N LEU A 20 5.48 -0.68 20.95
CA LEU A 20 6.64 0.02 20.41
C LEU A 20 6.49 1.52 20.65
N HIS A 21 7.56 2.14 21.13
CA HIS A 21 7.65 3.57 21.36
C HIS A 21 8.71 4.19 20.46
N SER A 22 8.37 5.32 19.85
CA SER A 22 9.21 6.08 18.95
C SER A 22 9.69 7.39 19.60
N PHE A 23 10.83 7.89 19.12
CA PHE A 23 11.45 9.13 19.61
C PHE A 23 10.54 10.36 19.47
N ASP A 24 9.73 10.42 18.43
CA ASP A 24 8.79 11.52 18.14
C ASP A 24 7.48 11.45 18.96
N GLY A 25 7.40 10.53 19.92
CA GLY A 25 6.20 10.30 20.73
C GLY A 25 5.17 9.39 20.07
N TYR A 26 5.41 8.91 18.84
CA TYR A 26 4.57 7.89 18.24
C TYR A 26 4.65 6.58 19.03
N SER A 27 3.53 5.87 19.14
CA SER A 27 3.49 4.53 19.72
C SER A 27 2.32 3.74 19.13
N THR A 28 2.54 2.43 19.04
CA THR A 28 1.57 1.45 18.56
C THR A 28 1.86 0.10 19.24
N SER A 29 0.98 -0.87 19.06
CA SER A 29 1.24 -2.25 19.45
C SER A 29 0.89 -3.23 18.33
N ILE A 30 1.52 -4.40 18.36
CA ILE A 30 1.15 -5.56 17.55
C ILE A 30 0.91 -6.78 18.47
N PRO A 31 0.06 -7.75 18.08
CA PRO A 31 -0.09 -9.00 18.82
C PRO A 31 1.25 -9.71 19.05
N LEU A 32 1.42 -10.38 20.19
CA LEU A 32 2.66 -11.11 20.49
C LEU A 32 2.91 -12.21 19.45
N GLU A 33 1.89 -12.98 19.08
CA GLU A 33 1.98 -14.00 18.03
C GLU A 33 2.51 -13.42 16.72
N ARG A 34 2.08 -12.20 16.37
CA ARG A 34 2.57 -11.49 15.19
C ARG A 34 4.04 -11.09 15.34
N ALA A 35 4.41 -10.51 16.48
CA ALA A 35 5.78 -10.08 16.77
C ALA A 35 6.80 -11.23 16.79
N LEU A 36 6.33 -12.46 17.02
CA LEU A 36 7.13 -13.67 17.04
C LEU A 36 7.40 -14.26 15.65
N ARG A 37 6.77 -13.76 14.59
CA ARG A 37 7.03 -14.24 13.22
C ARG A 37 8.42 -13.82 12.74
N ASP A 38 9.09 -14.69 11.97
CA ASP A 38 10.47 -14.51 11.52
C ASP A 38 10.64 -13.31 10.57
N GLU A 39 9.60 -12.99 9.80
CA GLU A 39 9.59 -11.86 8.87
C GLU A 39 9.44 -10.50 9.55
N VAL A 40 9.07 -10.47 10.84
CA VAL A 40 8.98 -9.22 11.61
C VAL A 40 10.37 -8.87 12.15
N ILE A 41 10.94 -7.79 11.61
CA ILE A 41 12.33 -7.43 11.87
C ILE A 41 12.47 -6.02 12.45
N LEU A 42 13.48 -5.87 13.31
CA LEU A 42 14.04 -4.58 13.65
C LEU A 42 15.15 -4.30 12.63
N ALA A 43 14.92 -3.29 11.78
CA ALA A 43 15.83 -2.94 10.70
C ALA A 43 16.68 -1.73 11.10
N TRP A 44 17.98 -1.80 10.81
CA TRP A 44 18.95 -0.69 10.89
C TRP A 44 19.55 -0.31 9.53
N GLU A 45 19.29 -1.13 8.50
CA GLU A 45 19.72 -0.94 7.11
C GLU A 45 18.53 -0.98 6.15
N MET A 46 18.68 -0.31 5.01
CA MET A 46 17.76 -0.33 3.87
C MET A 46 18.56 -0.34 2.58
N ASN A 47 18.32 -1.32 1.71
CA ASN A 47 19.03 -1.48 0.43
C ASN A 47 20.56 -1.56 0.57
N GLY A 48 21.06 -2.22 1.62
CA GLY A 48 22.49 -2.42 1.88
C GLY A 48 23.21 -1.25 2.53
N GLU A 49 22.52 -0.15 2.82
CA GLU A 49 23.07 1.04 3.46
C GLU A 49 22.38 1.28 4.81
N PRO A 50 23.02 1.98 5.76
CA PRO A 50 22.36 2.43 6.99
C PRO A 50 21.06 3.18 6.67
N LEU A 51 20.04 3.01 7.51
CA LEU A 51 18.76 3.69 7.33
C LEU A 51 18.98 5.21 7.15
N PRO A 52 18.37 5.84 6.14
CA PRO A 52 18.27 7.29 6.11
C PRO A 52 17.45 7.80 7.30
N ALA A 53 17.76 9.00 7.78
CA ALA A 53 17.04 9.62 8.92
C ALA A 53 15.52 9.63 8.71
N ARG A 54 15.06 10.00 7.51
CA ARG A 54 13.63 10.01 7.13
C ARG A 54 12.94 8.64 7.22
N HIS A 55 13.71 7.56 7.06
CA HIS A 55 13.22 6.18 7.09
C HIS A 55 13.42 5.49 8.44
N GLY A 56 13.93 6.18 9.47
CA GLY A 56 13.87 5.68 10.84
C GLY A 56 15.19 5.36 11.51
N PHE A 57 16.31 5.88 11.01
CA PHE A 57 17.62 5.72 11.67
C PHE A 57 17.57 6.05 13.18
N PRO A 58 18.17 5.25 14.07
CA PRO A 58 19.00 4.08 13.77
C PRO A 58 18.21 2.77 13.66
N LEU A 59 16.95 2.75 14.08
CA LEU A 59 16.17 1.52 14.18
C LEU A 59 14.69 1.76 13.91
N ARG A 60 14.10 0.90 13.07
CA ARG A 60 12.66 0.85 12.83
C ARG A 60 12.13 -0.57 12.89
N LEU A 61 10.81 -0.71 13.00
CA LEU A 61 10.13 -1.98 12.75
C LEU A 61 9.83 -2.11 11.26
N ILE A 62 9.96 -3.33 10.74
CA ILE A 62 9.33 -3.78 9.50
C ILE A 62 8.39 -4.92 9.87
N ASN A 63 7.11 -4.77 9.52
CA ASN A 63 6.05 -5.73 9.84
C ASN A 63 5.34 -6.14 8.52
N PRO A 64 5.93 -7.05 7.71
CA PRO A 64 5.45 -7.32 6.35
C PRO A 64 3.96 -7.71 6.30
N GLY A 65 3.20 -7.25 5.32
CA GLY A 65 1.78 -7.58 5.20
C GLY A 65 0.85 -6.69 6.03
N HIS A 66 1.42 -5.68 6.70
CA HIS A 66 0.69 -4.60 7.34
C HIS A 66 1.12 -3.25 6.73
N TYR A 67 0.24 -2.27 6.75
CA TYR A 67 0.54 -0.91 6.32
C TYR A 67 1.49 -0.20 7.30
N GLY A 68 2.08 0.90 6.81
CA GLY A 68 3.18 1.59 7.46
C GLY A 68 2.87 2.11 8.88
N GLN A 69 1.60 2.27 9.24
CA GLN A 69 1.13 2.56 10.59
C GLN A 69 1.77 1.60 11.61
N LYS A 70 1.82 0.31 11.29
CA LYS A 70 2.36 -0.73 12.17
C LYS A 70 3.86 -0.97 11.97
N MET A 71 4.58 0.02 11.45
CA MET A 71 6.03 -0.02 11.20
C MET A 71 6.74 1.23 11.76
N PRO A 72 6.66 1.47 13.09
CA PRO A 72 7.22 2.65 13.72
C PRO A 72 8.69 2.85 13.40
N LYS A 73 9.04 4.11 13.14
CA LYS A 73 10.41 4.59 12.93
C LYS A 73 11.00 5.09 14.26
N TRP A 74 12.32 5.22 14.32
CA TRP A 74 13.01 5.85 15.47
C TRP A 74 12.68 5.17 16.81
N ILE A 75 12.71 3.83 16.84
CA ILE A 75 12.32 3.05 18.02
C ILE A 75 13.26 3.36 19.20
N THR A 76 12.68 3.71 20.34
CA THR A 76 13.39 4.00 21.59
C THR A 76 13.11 2.97 22.69
N ARG A 77 11.95 2.31 22.66
CA ARG A 77 11.56 1.29 23.64
C ARG A 77 10.63 0.25 23.03
N ILE A 78 10.87 -1.02 23.40
CA ILE A 78 10.00 -2.16 23.12
C ILE A 78 9.52 -2.71 24.46
N GLU A 79 8.22 -2.94 24.59
CA GLU A 79 7.59 -3.28 25.86
C GLU A 79 6.60 -4.45 25.66
N LEU A 80 6.79 -5.52 26.42
CA LEU A 80 5.83 -6.62 26.51
C LEU A 80 4.72 -6.23 27.49
N ILE A 81 3.47 -6.29 27.03
CA ILE A 81 2.29 -5.91 27.82
C ILE A 81 1.26 -7.05 27.78
N ASP A 82 0.39 -7.10 28.80
CA ASP A 82 -0.69 -8.07 28.97
C ASP A 82 -2.08 -7.49 28.64
N GLU A 83 -2.14 -6.21 28.26
CA GLU A 83 -3.37 -5.48 27.94
C GLU A 83 -3.45 -5.02 26.48
N ALA A 84 -4.66 -4.74 26.01
CA ALA A 84 -4.87 -4.11 24.71
C ALA A 84 -4.32 -2.68 24.73
N TYR A 85 -3.58 -2.30 23.69
CA TYR A 85 -3.03 -0.96 23.55
C TYR A 85 -3.27 -0.40 22.16
N LEU A 86 -4.01 0.71 22.13
CA LEU A 86 -4.16 1.55 20.95
C LEU A 86 -3.32 2.81 21.15
N GLY A 87 -2.56 3.24 20.15
CA GLY A 87 -1.80 4.50 20.11
C GLY A 87 -2.70 5.72 19.91
N TYR A 88 -2.11 6.90 19.80
CA TYR A 88 -2.86 8.15 19.59
C TYR A 88 -3.76 8.09 18.33
N TRP A 89 -3.22 7.59 17.22
CA TRP A 89 -3.91 7.53 15.93
C TRP A 89 -4.97 6.43 15.85
N GLU A 90 -4.82 5.37 16.63
CA GLU A 90 -5.74 4.23 16.71
C GLU A 90 -6.91 4.50 17.69
N ARG A 91 -6.70 5.35 18.70
CA ARG A 91 -7.74 5.76 19.67
C ARG A 91 -8.59 6.95 19.23
N LYS A 92 -8.42 7.42 17.99
CA LYS A 92 -9.19 8.56 17.50
C LYS A 92 -10.69 8.25 17.57
N PRO A 93 -11.53 9.18 18.06
CA PRO A 93 -12.97 9.01 18.08
C PRO A 93 -13.55 8.70 16.69
N GLU A 94 -14.61 7.90 16.63
CA GLU A 94 -15.30 7.50 15.39
C GLU A 94 -15.84 8.70 14.58
N ASP A 95 -16.05 9.84 15.24
CA ASP A 95 -16.55 11.08 14.63
C ASP A 95 -15.44 11.98 14.05
N GLN A 96 -14.15 11.62 14.24
CA GLN A 96 -13.05 12.25 13.52
C GLN A 96 -12.79 11.53 12.20
N GLN A 97 -12.51 12.29 11.15
CA GLN A 97 -12.26 11.80 9.79
C GLN A 97 -11.05 10.85 9.65
N VAL A 98 -10.28 10.63 10.72
CA VAL A 98 -9.02 9.88 10.69
C VAL A 98 -8.89 9.02 11.94
N LYS A 99 -9.06 7.70 11.78
CA LYS A 99 -8.86 6.64 12.77
C LYS A 99 -8.14 5.48 12.09
N TRP A 100 -6.90 5.24 12.49
CA TRP A 100 -6.12 4.12 11.94
C TRP A 100 -6.61 2.79 12.50
N SER A 101 -6.63 1.74 11.66
CA SER A 101 -6.88 0.37 12.09
C SER A 101 -5.82 -0.11 13.07
N ASP A 102 -6.25 -0.86 14.09
CA ASP A 102 -5.34 -1.54 15.02
C ASP A 102 -4.58 -2.71 14.37
N GLU A 103 -5.04 -3.23 13.24
CA GLU A 103 -4.29 -4.28 12.54
C GLU A 103 -3.61 -3.72 11.29
N ALA A 104 -4.25 -2.78 10.59
CA ALA A 104 -3.73 -2.17 9.36
C ALA A 104 -3.22 -3.23 8.35
N VAL A 105 -4.00 -4.30 8.14
CA VAL A 105 -3.61 -5.41 7.25
C VAL A 105 -3.57 -4.93 5.80
N ALA A 106 -2.48 -5.22 5.09
CA ALA A 106 -2.36 -4.94 3.67
C ALA A 106 -3.22 -5.91 2.86
N THR A 107 -4.17 -5.38 2.10
CA THR A 107 -5.07 -6.15 1.23
C THR A 107 -4.64 -6.08 -0.23
N VAL A 108 -5.31 -6.85 -1.09
CA VAL A 108 -5.10 -6.76 -2.53
C VAL A 108 -5.45 -5.37 -3.03
N ASN A 109 -4.50 -4.72 -3.71
CA ASN A 109 -4.69 -3.40 -4.27
C ASN A 109 -3.81 -3.19 -5.52
N SER A 110 -4.19 -2.20 -6.31
CA SER A 110 -3.49 -1.78 -7.52
C SER A 110 -3.69 -0.30 -7.77
N ARG A 111 -2.71 0.32 -8.43
CA ARG A 111 -2.75 1.72 -8.84
C ARG A 111 -2.19 1.88 -10.25
N ILE A 112 -2.75 2.81 -11.00
CA ILE A 112 -2.20 3.35 -12.24
C ILE A 112 -1.15 4.42 -11.88
N ASP A 113 0.04 4.34 -12.50
CA ASP A 113 1.14 5.31 -12.34
C ASP A 113 1.34 6.18 -13.59
N ALA A 114 0.94 5.69 -14.78
CA ALA A 114 0.82 6.51 -15.99
C ALA A 114 -0.55 6.27 -16.63
N PRO A 115 -1.26 7.32 -17.09
CA PRO A 115 -0.75 8.63 -17.50
C PRO A 115 -0.55 9.69 -16.41
N LEU A 116 -0.57 9.36 -15.12
CA LEU A 116 -0.39 10.35 -14.04
C LEU A 116 0.91 11.14 -14.19
N SER A 117 0.79 12.47 -14.19
CA SER A 117 1.89 13.40 -14.52
C SER A 117 2.88 13.68 -13.38
N THR A 118 2.59 13.24 -12.16
CA THR A 118 3.46 13.48 -10.99
C THR A 118 3.79 12.18 -10.25
N TRP A 119 4.88 11.53 -10.66
CA TRP A 119 5.66 10.71 -9.73
C TRP A 119 6.46 11.66 -8.84
N ASP A 120 5.89 12.10 -7.73
CA ASP A 120 6.60 12.90 -6.74
C ASP A 120 6.50 12.22 -5.37
N ASP A 121 7.62 11.63 -4.94
CA ASP A 121 7.86 10.98 -3.63
C ASP A 121 7.59 11.93 -2.44
N THR A 122 7.37 13.23 -2.68
CA THR A 122 7.06 14.24 -1.66
C THR A 122 5.58 14.65 -1.57
N THR A 123 4.77 14.37 -2.60
CA THR A 123 3.33 14.66 -2.61
C THR A 123 2.45 13.42 -2.74
N ASP A 124 3.06 12.24 -3.01
CA ASP A 124 2.38 10.95 -2.98
C ASP A 124 2.00 10.59 -1.54
N THR A 125 0.79 10.97 -1.13
CA THR A 125 0.09 10.22 -0.09
C THR A 125 0.00 8.80 -0.61
N ALA A 126 0.74 7.87 0.00
CA ALA A 126 0.74 6.42 -0.26
C ALA A 126 -0.64 5.73 -0.15
N SER A 127 -1.72 6.51 -0.20
CA SER A 127 -3.13 6.18 -0.14
C SER A 127 -3.85 6.66 -1.41
N GLY A 128 -3.34 6.34 -2.61
CA GLY A 128 -4.08 6.53 -3.87
C GLY A 128 -4.78 7.89 -4.01
N GLY A 129 -4.07 8.95 -3.63
CA GLY A 129 -4.58 10.31 -3.52
C GLY A 129 -4.99 10.83 -4.90
N GLY A 130 -6.30 10.98 -5.10
CA GLY A 130 -6.86 11.49 -6.33
C GLY A 130 -6.40 12.91 -6.62
N ALA A 131 -5.38 13.05 -7.46
CA ALA A 131 -5.27 14.25 -8.28
C ALA A 131 -6.41 14.17 -9.30
N PHE A 132 -7.50 14.91 -9.05
CA PHE A 132 -8.62 15.09 -9.99
C PHE A 132 -8.24 15.98 -11.20
N SER A 133 -6.95 16.07 -11.51
CA SER A 133 -6.49 16.72 -12.72
C SER A 133 -6.71 15.74 -13.87
N PRO A 134 -7.40 16.14 -14.96
CA PRO A 134 -7.45 15.31 -16.16
C PRO A 134 -6.02 15.06 -16.65
N GLU A 135 -5.66 13.78 -16.78
CA GLU A 135 -4.40 13.44 -17.42
C GLU A 135 -4.56 13.53 -18.94
N THR A 136 -3.63 14.23 -19.59
CA THR A 136 -3.71 14.45 -21.03
C THR A 136 -2.89 13.40 -21.77
N VAL A 137 -3.57 12.57 -22.56
CA VAL A 137 -2.93 11.62 -23.48
C VAL A 137 -3.01 12.19 -24.89
N ARG A 138 -1.86 12.23 -25.58
CA ARG A 138 -1.79 12.69 -26.98
C ARG A 138 -1.81 11.51 -27.95
N GLY A 139 -2.94 11.32 -28.63
CA GLY A 139 -3.12 10.25 -29.59
C GLY A 139 -4.38 10.40 -30.43
N ALA A 140 -4.54 9.50 -31.39
CA ALA A 140 -5.70 9.39 -32.26
C ALA A 140 -6.22 7.95 -32.27
N SER A 141 -7.37 7.74 -32.92
CA SER A 141 -7.94 6.41 -33.11
C SER A 141 -6.92 5.46 -33.75
N GLY A 142 -6.67 4.32 -33.12
CA GLY A 142 -5.70 3.31 -33.58
C GLY A 142 -4.27 3.50 -33.08
N ASP A 143 -3.94 4.63 -32.44
CA ASP A 143 -2.66 4.75 -31.72
C ASP A 143 -2.65 3.84 -30.49
N SER A 144 -1.48 3.31 -30.13
CA SER A 144 -1.28 2.60 -28.86
C SER A 144 -0.74 3.55 -27.78
N TYR A 145 -1.21 3.37 -26.55
CA TYR A 145 -0.70 4.02 -25.37
C TYR A 145 -0.46 2.99 -24.25
N THR A 146 0.74 2.95 -23.70
CA THR A 146 1.07 2.05 -22.59
C THR A 146 0.63 2.65 -21.26
N ILE A 147 -0.38 2.05 -20.65
CA ILE A 147 -0.77 2.29 -19.25
C ILE A 147 0.10 1.41 -18.38
N HIS A 148 0.61 1.93 -17.26
CA HIS A 148 1.36 1.11 -16.32
C HIS A 148 1.12 1.54 -14.88
N GLY A 149 1.52 0.68 -13.95
CA GLY A 149 1.42 0.96 -12.53
C GLY A 149 1.98 -0.17 -11.68
N ILE A 150 1.54 -0.22 -10.42
CA ILE A 150 1.89 -1.27 -9.47
C ILE A 150 0.66 -1.97 -8.90
N ALA A 151 0.88 -3.17 -8.37
CA ALA A 151 -0.11 -3.93 -7.63
C ALA A 151 0.56 -4.75 -6.52
N MET A 152 -0.17 -5.08 -5.46
CA MET A 152 0.28 -6.00 -4.41
C MET A 152 -0.88 -6.76 -3.76
N ALA A 153 -0.55 -7.81 -2.99
CA ALA A 153 -1.54 -8.68 -2.32
C ALA A 153 -1.20 -8.98 -0.85
N GLY A 154 -0.53 -8.07 -0.15
CA GLY A 154 -0.10 -8.28 1.25
C GLY A 154 0.74 -9.56 1.39
N GLU A 155 0.43 -10.41 2.36
CA GLU A 155 1.13 -11.69 2.58
C GLU A 155 0.85 -12.76 1.50
N ARG A 156 -0.07 -12.49 0.56
CA ARG A 156 -0.36 -13.36 -0.58
C ARG A 156 0.42 -12.93 -1.82
N THR A 157 0.18 -13.64 -2.91
CA THR A 157 0.65 -13.26 -4.25
C THR A 157 -0.50 -12.83 -5.15
N LEU A 158 -0.17 -12.13 -6.22
CA LEU A 158 -1.12 -11.72 -7.25
C LEU A 158 -1.34 -12.82 -8.27
N LYS A 159 -2.60 -13.01 -8.64
CA LYS A 159 -3.02 -13.88 -9.74
C LYS A 159 -3.13 -13.12 -11.05
N ARG A 160 -3.74 -11.92 -11.02
CA ARG A 160 -3.93 -11.07 -12.21
C ARG A 160 -4.11 -9.60 -11.82
N VAL A 161 -3.85 -8.74 -12.80
CA VAL A 161 -4.23 -7.33 -12.80
C VAL A 161 -5.05 -7.10 -14.05
N GLU A 162 -6.18 -6.42 -13.91
CA GLU A 162 -7.10 -6.13 -15.02
C GLU A 162 -7.28 -4.61 -15.14
N VAL A 163 -7.36 -4.13 -16.38
CA VAL A 163 -7.59 -2.71 -16.70
C VAL A 163 -8.90 -2.58 -17.47
N SER A 164 -9.67 -1.56 -17.13
CA SER A 164 -10.83 -1.10 -17.88
C SER A 164 -10.58 0.30 -18.41
N THR A 165 -10.94 0.53 -19.67
CA THR A 165 -10.83 1.85 -20.33
C THR A 165 -12.20 2.43 -20.70
N ASP A 166 -13.27 1.81 -20.20
CA ASP A 166 -14.67 2.16 -20.47
C ASP A 166 -15.50 2.30 -19.17
N ASP A 167 -14.83 2.76 -18.12
CA ASP A 167 -15.40 3.01 -16.80
C ASP A 167 -15.95 1.76 -16.08
N GLY A 168 -15.22 0.66 -16.15
CA GLY A 168 -15.52 -0.59 -15.44
C GLY A 168 -16.50 -1.52 -16.16
N ARG A 169 -16.96 -1.16 -17.37
CA ARG A 169 -17.94 -1.98 -18.14
C ARG A 169 -17.31 -3.23 -18.73
N SER A 170 -16.06 -3.15 -19.19
CA SER A 170 -15.27 -4.28 -19.65
C SER A 170 -13.85 -4.25 -19.09
N TRP A 171 -13.24 -5.43 -18.99
CA TRP A 171 -11.95 -5.64 -18.35
C TRP A 171 -11.05 -6.48 -19.25
N ALA A 172 -9.77 -6.14 -19.31
CA ALA A 172 -8.75 -6.90 -20.01
C ALA A 172 -7.53 -7.10 -19.11
N ASP A 173 -6.86 -8.24 -19.27
CA ASP A 173 -5.67 -8.58 -18.49
C ASP A 173 -4.50 -7.64 -18.84
N ALA A 174 -3.86 -7.10 -17.80
CA ALA A 174 -2.57 -6.44 -17.90
C ALA A 174 -1.43 -7.46 -17.81
N THR A 175 -0.27 -7.10 -18.35
CA THR A 175 0.96 -7.89 -18.22
C THR A 175 1.66 -7.55 -16.91
N ILE A 176 1.74 -8.51 -15.99
CA ILE A 176 2.58 -8.40 -14.79
C ILE A 176 4.05 -8.58 -15.21
N THR A 177 4.89 -7.60 -14.92
CA THR A 177 6.26 -7.50 -15.47
C THR A 177 7.34 -8.08 -14.55
N SER A 178 6.99 -8.43 -13.32
CA SER A 178 7.90 -9.07 -12.35
C SER A 178 7.24 -10.26 -11.66
N ARG A 179 8.05 -11.14 -11.07
CA ARG A 179 7.52 -12.26 -10.27
C ARG A 179 6.76 -11.72 -9.06
N SER A 180 5.51 -12.15 -8.87
CA SER A 180 4.76 -11.85 -7.66
C SER A 180 5.30 -12.66 -6.47
N LEU A 181 5.59 -11.97 -5.38
CA LEU A 181 6.05 -12.52 -4.10
C LEU A 181 5.23 -11.89 -2.97
N PRO A 182 5.02 -12.61 -1.86
CA PRO A 182 4.43 -12.02 -0.65
C PRO A 182 5.15 -10.74 -0.24
N ASN A 183 4.37 -9.74 0.16
CA ASN A 183 4.80 -8.45 0.71
C ASN A 183 5.62 -7.57 -0.26
N VAL A 184 5.66 -7.92 -1.54
CA VAL A 184 6.40 -7.20 -2.57
C VAL A 184 5.44 -6.80 -3.68
N TRP A 185 5.44 -5.52 -4.06
CA TRP A 185 4.66 -5.08 -5.20
C TRP A 185 5.21 -5.66 -6.51
N VAL A 186 4.37 -5.71 -7.53
CA VAL A 186 4.78 -5.93 -8.91
C VAL A 186 4.49 -4.67 -9.72
N THR A 187 5.24 -4.48 -10.79
CA THR A 187 4.88 -3.54 -11.85
C THR A 187 4.04 -4.25 -12.91
N TRP A 188 3.10 -3.55 -13.53
CA TRP A 188 2.27 -4.08 -14.60
C TRP A 188 2.15 -3.08 -15.75
N THR A 189 1.88 -3.58 -16.96
CA THR A 189 1.65 -2.77 -18.17
C THR A 189 0.41 -3.23 -18.93
N PHE A 190 -0.25 -2.31 -19.61
CA PHE A 190 -1.40 -2.56 -20.47
C PHE A 190 -1.33 -1.69 -21.71
N GLU A 191 -1.30 -2.33 -22.89
CA GLU A 191 -1.31 -1.63 -24.18
C GLU A 191 -2.75 -1.23 -24.54
N TRP A 192 -3.04 0.06 -24.45
CA TRP A 192 -4.35 0.59 -24.77
C TRP A 192 -4.40 1.09 -26.22
N ALA A 193 -5.18 0.42 -27.05
CA ALA A 193 -5.57 0.93 -28.36
C ALA A 193 -6.59 2.06 -28.19
N ILE A 194 -6.18 3.29 -28.46
CA ILE A 194 -7.01 4.49 -28.29
C ILE A 194 -8.20 4.41 -29.26
N PRO A 195 -9.46 4.41 -28.76
CA PRO A 195 -10.64 4.34 -29.63
C PRO A 195 -10.86 5.62 -30.42
N SER A 196 -10.76 6.77 -29.75
CA SER A 196 -11.00 8.09 -30.32
C SER A 196 -10.46 9.19 -29.39
N THR A 197 -10.39 10.43 -29.90
CA THR A 197 -10.16 11.62 -29.08
C THR A 197 -11.43 11.94 -28.30
N ALA A 198 -11.41 11.64 -27.00
CA ALA A 198 -12.53 11.78 -26.09
C ALA A 198 -12.03 11.73 -24.64
N ASP A 199 -12.97 11.84 -23.72
CA ASP A 199 -12.75 11.68 -22.30
C ASP A 199 -12.99 10.21 -21.88
N TYR A 200 -12.13 9.69 -21.01
CA TYR A 200 -12.16 8.31 -20.54
C TYR A 200 -11.99 8.24 -19.03
N TYR A 201 -12.64 7.25 -18.42
CA TYR A 201 -12.28 6.79 -17.08
C TYR A 201 -11.58 5.45 -17.20
N ILE A 202 -10.33 5.42 -16.73
CA ILE A 202 -9.50 4.22 -16.70
C ILE A 202 -9.52 3.68 -15.28
N ASN A 203 -9.88 2.41 -15.13
CA ASN A 203 -9.89 1.72 -13.84
C ASN A 203 -8.88 0.57 -13.86
N VAL A 204 -8.31 0.28 -12.69
CA VAL A 204 -7.51 -0.93 -12.47
C VAL A 204 -8.02 -1.68 -11.25
N ARG A 205 -7.96 -3.01 -11.32
CA ARG A 205 -8.20 -3.90 -10.18
C ARG A 205 -7.19 -5.04 -10.17
N ALA A 206 -6.84 -5.51 -8.98
CA ALA A 206 -6.04 -6.71 -8.78
C ALA A 206 -6.89 -7.87 -8.24
N THR A 207 -6.45 -9.09 -8.52
CA THR A 207 -6.97 -10.33 -7.91
C THR A 207 -5.82 -11.11 -7.31
N ASP A 208 -5.95 -11.52 -6.05
CA ASP A 208 -4.93 -12.36 -5.39
C ASP A 208 -5.03 -13.84 -5.79
N ILE A 209 -4.08 -14.65 -5.31
CA ILE A 209 -4.01 -16.08 -5.62
C ILE A 209 -5.22 -16.89 -5.13
N ASP A 210 -5.89 -16.42 -4.06
CA ASP A 210 -7.07 -17.04 -3.47
C ASP A 210 -8.35 -16.63 -4.21
N GLY A 211 -8.25 -15.68 -5.15
CA GLY A 211 -9.37 -15.19 -5.95
C GLY A 211 -10.11 -14.01 -5.32
N VAL A 212 -9.57 -13.40 -4.27
CA VAL A 212 -10.11 -12.14 -3.72
C VAL A 212 -9.83 -11.03 -4.73
N ILE A 213 -10.89 -10.33 -5.12
CA ILE A 213 -10.84 -9.24 -6.09
C ILE A 213 -10.92 -7.93 -5.33
N GLN A 214 -10.07 -6.97 -5.73
CA GLN A 214 -10.11 -5.59 -5.26
C GLN A 214 -11.54 -5.00 -5.47
N PRO A 215 -12.20 -4.49 -4.42
CA PRO A 215 -13.58 -4.00 -4.51
C PRO A 215 -13.68 -2.72 -5.36
N GLU A 216 -14.88 -2.43 -5.87
CA GLU A 216 -15.15 -1.20 -6.62
C GLU A 216 -15.16 0.04 -5.70
N VAL A 217 -15.70 -0.12 -4.49
CA VAL A 217 -15.82 0.94 -3.48
C VAL A 217 -15.17 0.45 -2.19
N ASP A 218 -14.51 1.34 -1.46
CA ASP A 218 -14.02 1.02 -0.12
C ASP A 218 -15.22 0.83 0.81
N GLU A 219 -15.47 -0.39 1.27
CA GLU A 219 -16.60 -0.74 2.15
C GLU A 219 -16.43 -0.29 3.62
N GLY A 220 -15.69 0.80 3.86
CA GLY A 220 -15.56 1.41 5.20
C GLY A 220 -14.28 1.05 5.96
N LEU A 221 -13.19 0.70 5.29
CA LEU A 221 -11.86 0.92 5.85
C LEU A 221 -11.54 2.41 5.76
N ASP A 222 -10.99 2.99 6.84
CA ASP A 222 -10.61 4.41 6.85
C ASP A 222 -9.63 4.67 5.69
N VAL A 223 -9.65 5.85 5.07
CA VAL A 223 -8.84 6.23 3.89
C VAL A 223 -7.34 6.04 4.11
N TYR A 224 -6.90 5.86 5.36
CA TYR A 224 -5.52 5.62 5.75
C TYR A 224 -5.15 4.13 5.86
N ASP A 225 -6.11 3.21 5.97
CA ASP A 225 -5.88 1.76 6.03
C ASP A 225 -5.64 1.14 4.65
N GLY A 226 -5.06 1.94 3.75
CA GLY A 226 -4.90 1.65 2.34
C GLY A 226 -6.20 1.87 1.57
N ARG A 227 -6.10 2.58 0.43
CA ARG A 227 -7.21 2.62 -0.52
C ARG A 227 -7.29 1.26 -1.20
N THR A 228 -8.36 0.53 -0.94
CA THR A 228 -8.58 -0.82 -1.46
C THR A 228 -9.56 -0.83 -2.63
N SER A 229 -10.27 0.28 -2.89
CA SER A 229 -11.14 0.42 -4.04
C SER A 229 -10.35 0.42 -5.35
N TRP A 230 -11.00 0.18 -6.48
CA TRP A 230 -10.39 0.43 -7.80
C TRP A 230 -9.75 1.82 -7.84
N HIS A 231 -8.54 1.89 -8.39
CA HIS A 231 -7.94 3.17 -8.71
C HIS A 231 -8.51 3.62 -10.07
N ARG A 232 -9.16 4.79 -10.06
CA ARG A 232 -9.85 5.38 -11.21
C ARG A 232 -9.18 6.69 -11.60
N VAL A 233 -8.75 6.81 -12.86
CA VAL A 233 -8.09 8.00 -13.42
C VAL A 233 -8.95 8.58 -14.55
N PHE A 234 -9.14 9.90 -14.53
CA PHE A 234 -9.78 10.62 -15.62
C PHE A 234 -8.76 11.05 -16.66
N VAL A 235 -8.97 10.65 -17.91
CA VAL A 235 -8.04 10.86 -19.01
C VAL A 235 -8.74 11.60 -20.15
N VAL A 236 -8.12 12.67 -20.63
CA VAL A 236 -8.55 13.41 -21.82
C VAL A 236 -7.60 13.05 -22.96
N VAL A 237 -8.13 12.41 -24.01
CA VAL A 237 -7.36 12.10 -25.22
C VAL A 237 -7.51 13.23 -26.24
N ILE A 238 -6.39 13.90 -26.53
CA ILE A 238 -6.31 14.96 -27.52
C ILE A 238 -5.45 14.55 -28.70
N ARG A 239 -5.66 15.18 -29.86
CA ARG A 239 -4.79 14.96 -31.02
C ARG A 239 -3.36 15.41 -30.72
N ARG A 240 -2.39 14.79 -31.37
CA ARG A 240 -1.02 15.32 -31.44
C ARG A 240 -1.05 16.62 -32.24
N ASP A 241 -0.47 17.68 -31.69
CA ASP A 241 -0.26 18.92 -32.44
C ASP A 241 0.72 18.61 -33.59
N THR A 242 0.36 18.96 -34.81
CA THR A 242 1.21 18.80 -36.01
C THR A 242 2.41 19.71 -36.00
#